data_AF-A0AAV2PTP6-F1
#
_entry.id   AF-A0AAV2PTP6-F1
#
_cell.length_a   1.000
_cell.length_b   1.000
_cell.length_c   1.000
_cell.angle_alpha   90.00
_cell.angle_beta   90.00
_cell.angle_gamma   90.00
#
_symmetry.space_group_name_H-M   'P 1'
#
loop_
_entity.id
_entity.type
_entity.pdbx_description
1 polymer ?
#
loop_
_entity_poly.entity_id
_entity_poly.type
_entity_poly.pdbx_seq_one_letter_code
_entity_poly.pdbx_strand_id
1 'polypeptide(L)'
;RNSIGQSFFVRVEIIINDATYFIVFTDAESIPPPFRIDNYSEVPMIYYQTGTQEERLRTVVKAHSSIHYAWDEVMLQPHLTCVAPGGTSATYNLNVLGEGAKLTYENFIYIAFTATFK
;
A
#
# COMPACT_ATOMS: atom_id res chain seq x y z
N ARG A 1 10.16 -5.70 -3.27
CA ARG A 1 10.18 -4.28 -2.83
C ARG A 1 11.57 -3.93 -2.33
N ASN A 2 11.97 -2.67 -2.39
CA ASN A 2 13.17 -2.20 -1.70
C ASN A 2 12.91 -1.97 -0.20
N SER A 3 13.92 -1.50 0.54
CA SER A 3 13.86 -1.23 1.99
C SER A 3 12.88 -0.13 2.40
N ILE A 4 12.44 0.72 1.46
CA ILE A 4 11.43 1.76 1.68
C ILE A 4 10.03 1.34 1.18
N GLY A 5 9.88 0.08 0.77
CA GLY A 5 8.60 -0.50 0.35
C GLY A 5 8.17 -0.18 -1.08
N GLN A 6 9.03 0.43 -1.89
CA GLN A 6 8.77 0.67 -3.31
C GLN A 6 8.81 -0.64 -4.08
N SER A 7 7.82 -0.83 -4.97
CA SER A 7 7.76 -1.98 -5.86
C SER A 7 8.70 -1.77 -7.06
N PHE A 8 9.38 -2.84 -7.48
CA PHE A 8 10.10 -2.89 -8.75
C PHE A 8 9.22 -3.59 -9.76
N PHE A 9 9.18 -3.05 -10.98
CA PHE A 9 8.38 -3.60 -12.06
C PHE A 9 9.33 -4.11 -13.15
N VAL A 10 9.00 -5.27 -13.70
CA VAL A 10 9.67 -5.85 -14.86
C VAL A 10 8.60 -6.16 -15.88
N ARG A 11 8.82 -5.74 -17.12
CA ARG A 11 7.93 -6.08 -18.22
C ARG A 11 8.32 -7.46 -18.72
N VAL A 12 7.35 -8.37 -18.76
CA VAL A 12 7.50 -9.70 -19.34
C VAL A 12 6.60 -9.80 -20.55
N GLU A 13 7.19 -10.07 -21.71
CA GLU A 13 6.47 -10.34 -22.95
C GLU A 13 6.62 -11.82 -23.29
N ILE A 14 5.49 -12.51 -23.48
CA ILE A 14 5.45 -13.94 -23.80
C ILE A 14 4.90 -14.08 -25.22
N ILE A 15 5.74 -14.58 -26.11
CA ILE A 15 5.41 -14.79 -27.52
C ILE A 15 5.41 -16.30 -27.78
N ILE A 16 4.35 -16.82 -28.40
CA ILE A 16 4.31 -18.19 -28.89
C ILE A 16 4.59 -18.18 -30.40
N ASN A 17 5.56 -18.99 -30.82
CA ASN A 17 5.86 -19.21 -32.22
C ASN A 17 6.00 -20.72 -32.46
N ASP A 18 5.05 -21.29 -33.21
CA ASP A 18 4.81 -22.72 -33.31
C ASP A 18 4.70 -23.39 -31.92
N ALA A 19 5.62 -24.31 -31.60
CA ALA A 19 5.70 -25.02 -30.32
C ALA A 19 6.72 -24.41 -29.35
N THR A 20 7.17 -23.17 -29.58
CA THR A 20 8.20 -22.51 -28.77
C THR A 20 7.67 -21.25 -28.11
N TYR A 21 7.90 -21.12 -26.80
CA TYR A 21 7.68 -19.89 -26.04
C TYR A 21 8.96 -19.05 -26.02
N PHE A 22 8.85 -17.79 -26.43
CA PHE A 22 9.86 -16.76 -26.27
C PHE A 22 9.42 -15.85 -25.13
N ILE A 23 10.19 -15.82 -24.04
CA ILE A 23 9.93 -14.99 -22.87
C ILE A 23 10.97 -13.88 -22.85
N VAL A 24 10.54 -12.65 -23.07
CA VAL A 24 11.40 -11.47 -23.16
C VAL A 24 11.19 -10.61 -21.91
N PHE A 25 12.27 -10.42 -21.15
CA PHE A 25 12.29 -9.52 -19.99
C PHE A 25 12.85 -8.17 -20.42
N THR A 26 12.10 -7.11 -20.15
CA THR A 26 12.50 -5.73 -20.42
C THR A 26 12.17 -4.85 -19.23
N ASP A 27 12.76 -3.66 -19.24
CA ASP A 27 12.44 -2.65 -18.24
C ASP A 27 11.00 -2.13 -18.40
N ALA A 28 10.40 -1.74 -17.27
CA ALA A 28 9.02 -1.30 -17.17
C ALA A 28 8.87 0.22 -16.99
N GLU A 29 9.94 1.02 -17.13
CA GLU A 29 9.91 2.49 -16.93
C GLU A 29 8.85 3.22 -17.77
N SER A 30 8.51 2.70 -18.96
CA SER A 30 7.51 3.29 -19.85
C SER A 30 6.06 2.90 -19.56
N ILE A 31 5.82 2.00 -18.61
CA ILE A 31 4.49 1.47 -18.27
C ILE A 31 4.09 1.97 -16.89
N PRO A 32 2.89 2.54 -16.71
CA PRO A 32 2.44 2.96 -15.39
C PRO A 32 2.32 1.75 -14.45
N PRO A 33 2.60 1.93 -13.14
CA PRO A 33 2.41 0.87 -12.17
C PRO A 33 0.92 0.45 -12.13
N PRO A 34 0.60 -0.81 -11.78
CA PRO A 34 -0.79 -1.28 -11.69
C PRO A 34 -1.63 -0.42 -10.74
N PHE A 35 -1.06 -0.03 -9.61
CA PHE A 35 -1.68 0.87 -8.65
C PHE A 35 -0.68 1.92 -8.16
N ARG A 36 -1.22 3.08 -7.79
CA ARG A 36 -0.51 4.12 -7.04
C ARG A 36 -1.31 4.42 -5.77
N ILE A 37 -0.63 4.38 -4.63
CA ILE A 37 -1.22 4.74 -3.34
C ILE A 37 -0.79 6.18 -3.05
N ASP A 38 -1.76 7.07 -2.99
CA ASP A 38 -1.56 8.50 -2.70
C ASP A 38 -2.03 8.80 -1.27
N ASN A 39 -1.11 9.20 -0.38
CA ASN A 39 -1.45 9.62 0.97
C ASN A 39 -1.52 11.14 1.03
N TYR A 40 -2.74 11.68 1.01
CA TYR A 40 -3.01 13.13 1.16
C TYR A 40 -3.17 13.58 2.62
N SER A 41 -3.01 12.67 3.59
CA SER A 41 -3.15 13.02 5.00
C SER A 41 -1.87 13.63 5.57
N GLU A 42 -2.01 14.30 6.72
CA GLU A 42 -0.91 14.88 7.49
C GLU A 42 -0.06 13.86 8.24
N VAL A 43 -0.43 12.58 8.18
CA VAL A 43 0.22 11.52 8.96
C VAL A 43 0.69 10.37 8.07
N PRO A 44 1.79 9.69 8.41
CA PRO A 44 2.17 8.47 7.73
C PRO A 44 1.12 7.38 7.98
N MET A 45 0.91 6.52 6.99
CA MET A 45 0.00 5.37 7.08
C MET A 45 0.75 4.10 6.74
N ILE A 46 0.36 3.00 7.38
CA ILE A 46 0.83 1.67 7.01
C ILE A 46 -0.19 1.08 6.05
N TYR A 47 0.26 0.40 4.99
CA TYR A 47 -0.60 -0.41 4.14
C TYR A 47 0.00 -1.79 3.90
N TYR A 48 -0.87 -2.77 3.59
CA TYR A 48 -0.51 -4.12 3.17
C TYR A 48 -1.69 -4.80 2.49
N GLN A 49 -1.44 -5.85 1.70
CA GLN A 49 -2.52 -6.68 1.16
C GLN A 49 -3.18 -7.48 2.29
N THR A 50 -4.50 -7.40 2.41
CA THR A 50 -5.25 -8.12 3.45
C THR A 50 -5.00 -9.63 3.34
N GLY A 51 -4.64 -10.25 4.46
CA GLY A 51 -4.37 -11.69 4.55
C GLY A 51 -2.89 -12.07 4.51
N THR A 52 -1.99 -11.15 4.12
CA THR A 52 -0.54 -11.41 4.21
C THR A 52 -0.09 -11.44 5.67
N GLN A 53 0.67 -12.46 6.05
CA GLN A 53 1.15 -12.65 7.43
C GLN A 53 2.52 -12.01 7.68
N GLU A 54 3.28 -11.72 6.62
CA GLU A 54 4.67 -11.32 6.75
C GLU A 54 4.80 -9.82 7.06
N GLU A 55 5.40 -9.49 8.20
CA GLU A 55 5.60 -8.10 8.65
C GLU A 55 6.33 -7.24 7.60
N ARG A 56 7.28 -7.84 6.88
CA ARG A 56 8.07 -7.15 5.83
C ARG A 56 7.22 -6.58 4.69
N LEU A 57 5.97 -7.05 4.53
CA LEU A 57 5.04 -6.59 3.49
C LEU A 57 4.26 -5.34 3.94
N ARG A 58 4.27 -5.04 5.23
CA ARG A 58 3.70 -3.80 5.78
C ARG A 58 4.62 -2.64 5.42
N THR A 59 4.07 -1.71 4.64
CA THR A 59 4.83 -0.58 4.10
C THR A 59 4.27 0.72 4.62
N VAL A 60 5.15 1.67 4.93
CA VAL A 60 4.75 3.02 5.34
C VAL A 60 4.70 3.92 4.11
N VAL A 61 3.52 4.50 3.83
CA VAL A 61 3.39 5.65 2.93
C VAL A 61 3.44 6.93 3.78
N LYS A 62 4.41 7.80 3.49
CA LYS A 62 4.60 9.04 4.25
C LYS A 62 3.44 10.01 4.00
N ALA A 63 3.25 10.95 4.91
CA ALA A 63 2.33 12.07 4.70
C ALA A 63 2.66 12.80 3.39
N HIS A 64 1.63 13.21 2.65
CA HIS A 64 1.74 13.93 1.38
C HIS A 64 2.66 13.26 0.36
N SER A 65 2.64 11.93 0.28
CA SER A 65 3.51 11.17 -0.61
C SER A 65 2.77 10.09 -1.38
N SER A 66 3.37 9.66 -2.48
CA SER A 66 2.85 8.64 -3.37
C SER A 66 3.81 7.46 -3.47
N ILE A 67 3.28 6.25 -3.61
CA ILE A 67 4.09 5.05 -3.83
C ILE A 67 3.45 4.12 -4.86
N HIS A 68 4.29 3.52 -5.69
CA HIS A 68 3.87 2.53 -6.69
C HIS A 68 3.67 1.16 -6.03
N TYR A 69 2.57 0.50 -6.39
CA TYR A 69 2.12 -0.74 -5.75
C TYR A 69 1.70 -1.80 -6.76
N ALA A 70 2.03 -3.04 -6.43
CA ALA A 70 1.44 -4.26 -6.96
C ALA A 70 1.14 -5.22 -5.80
N TRP A 71 0.21 -6.16 -6.03
CA TRP A 71 -0.16 -7.17 -5.06
C TRP A 71 1.04 -7.96 -4.57
N ASP A 72 1.03 -8.28 -3.28
CA ASP A 72 2.10 -8.99 -2.60
C ASP A 72 1.99 -10.51 -2.80
N GLU A 73 0.76 -11.02 -2.75
CA GLU A 73 0.42 -12.43 -2.94
C GLU A 73 -0.71 -12.55 -3.95
N VAL A 74 -0.43 -13.21 -5.08
CA VAL A 74 -1.32 -13.28 -6.24
C VAL A 74 -2.54 -14.15 -5.96
N MET A 75 -2.43 -15.11 -5.03
CA MET A 75 -3.52 -16.00 -4.64
C MET A 75 -4.51 -15.36 -3.65
N LEU A 76 -4.12 -14.27 -2.99
CA LEU A 76 -5.00 -13.56 -2.08
C LEU A 76 -5.91 -12.59 -2.84
N GLN A 77 -7.05 -12.28 -2.25
CA GLN A 77 -7.94 -11.29 -2.81
C GLN A 77 -7.26 -9.91 -2.85
N PRO A 78 -7.61 -9.05 -3.82
CA PRO A 78 -6.98 -7.75 -4.00
C PRO A 78 -7.56 -6.70 -3.05
N HIS A 79 -7.51 -7.02 -1.77
CA HIS A 79 -7.91 -6.13 -0.68
C HIS A 79 -6.68 -5.47 -0.09
N LEU A 80 -6.74 -4.15 0.09
CA LEU A 80 -5.68 -3.37 0.71
C LEU A 80 -6.16 -2.93 2.09
N THR A 81 -5.44 -3.30 3.13
CA THR A 81 -5.67 -2.78 4.48
C THR A 81 -4.75 -1.60 4.73
N CYS A 82 -5.33 -0.46 5.07
CA CYS A 82 -4.61 0.74 5.50
C CYS A 82 -4.80 0.92 7.01
N VAL A 83 -3.73 1.25 7.71
CA VAL A 83 -3.69 1.46 9.16
C VAL A 83 -3.18 2.87 9.41
N ALA A 84 -4.03 3.67 10.06
CA ALA A 84 -3.67 4.98 10.55
C ALA A 84 -2.80 4.85 11.82
N PRO A 85 -2.07 5.90 12.23
CA PRO A 85 -1.42 5.92 13.52
C PRO A 85 -2.43 5.63 14.65
N GLY A 86 -1.99 4.96 15.72
CA GLY A 86 -2.90 4.53 16.80
C GLY A 86 -3.67 3.22 16.53
N GLY A 87 -3.53 2.62 15.34
CA GLY A 87 -3.99 1.26 15.07
C GLY A 87 -5.38 1.14 14.43
N THR A 88 -6.11 2.25 14.26
CA THR A 88 -7.34 2.26 13.48
C THR A 88 -7.04 1.84 12.05
N SER A 89 -7.85 0.94 11.49
CA SER A 89 -7.62 0.42 10.14
C SER A 89 -8.91 0.30 9.34
N ALA A 90 -8.76 0.32 8.02
CA ALA A 90 -9.82 0.12 7.07
C ALA A 90 -9.31 -0.72 5.88
N THR A 91 -10.21 -1.50 5.29
CA THR A 91 -9.88 -2.38 4.16
C THR A 91 -10.66 -1.94 2.92
N TYR A 92 -9.96 -1.94 1.78
CA TYR A 92 -10.45 -1.43 0.51
C TYR A 92 -10.32 -2.52 -0.56
N ASN A 93 -11.37 -2.77 -1.35
CA ASN A 93 -11.32 -3.69 -2.47
C ASN A 93 -10.79 -2.96 -3.70
N LEU A 94 -9.60 -3.33 -4.18
CA LEU A 94 -8.93 -2.66 -5.31
C LEU A 94 -9.61 -2.92 -6.67
N ASN A 95 -10.57 -3.85 -6.74
CA ASN A 95 -11.38 -4.08 -7.95
C ASN A 95 -12.62 -3.17 -8.02
N VAL A 96 -12.97 -2.48 -6.92
CA VAL A 96 -14.15 -1.61 -6.85
C VAL A 96 -13.70 -0.16 -6.86
N LEU A 97 -14.11 0.58 -7.89
CA LEU A 97 -13.84 2.01 -7.99
C LEU A 97 -14.86 2.80 -7.16
N GLY A 98 -14.40 3.87 -6.52
CA GLY A 98 -15.24 4.79 -5.75
C GLY A 98 -14.73 5.04 -4.35
N GLU A 99 -15.57 5.67 -3.52
CA GLU A 99 -15.26 5.92 -2.12
C GLU A 99 -15.32 4.59 -1.33
N GLY A 100 -14.26 4.30 -0.59
CA GLY A 100 -14.21 3.15 0.29
C GLY A 100 -14.66 3.47 1.71
N ALA A 101 -14.25 2.63 2.66
CA ALA A 101 -14.48 2.90 4.08
C ALA A 101 -13.76 4.19 4.51
N LYS A 102 -14.39 4.95 5.42
CA LYS A 102 -13.74 6.14 6.00
C LYS A 102 -12.78 5.70 7.10
N LEU A 103 -11.53 6.14 7.01
CA LEU A 103 -10.49 5.89 8.00
C LEU A 103 -10.09 7.21 8.67
N THR A 104 -10.42 7.36 9.94
CA THR A 104 -10.14 8.56 10.73
C THR A 104 -9.03 8.29 11.75
N TYR A 105 -8.11 9.24 11.86
CA TYR A 105 -7.09 9.26 12.91
C TYR A 105 -7.46 10.32 13.94
N GLU A 106 -7.67 9.90 15.19
CA GLU A 106 -7.93 10.81 16.31
C GLU A 106 -6.64 11.05 17.09
N ASN A 107 -6.16 12.30 17.08
CA ASN A 107 -5.01 12.72 17.88
C ASN A 107 -5.50 13.43 19.15
N PHE A 108 -5.60 12.68 20.25
CA PHE A 108 -6.00 13.25 21.54
C PHE A 108 -4.81 13.94 22.21
N ILE A 109 -4.89 15.25 22.41
CA ILE A 109 -3.94 16.00 23.24
C ILE A 109 -4.44 15.99 24.68
N TYR A 110 -3.73 15.29 25.58
CA TYR A 110 -4.03 15.30 27.02
C TYR A 110 -3.20 16.39 27.70
N ILE A 111 -3.88 17.38 28.28
CA ILE A 111 -3.28 18.35 29.19
C ILE A 111 -3.71 17.98 30.60
N ALA A 112 -2.75 17.58 31.45
CA ALA A 112 -2.98 17.28 32.86
C ALA A 112 -2.27 18.32 33.74
N PHE A 113 -2.99 18.89 34.70
CA PHE A 113 -2.41 19.75 35.73
C PHE A 113 -1.86 18.90 36.87
N THR A 114 -0.62 19.13 37.26
CA THR A 114 0.06 18.39 38.35
C THR A 114 -0.31 18.89 39.75
N ALA A 115 -1.02 20.03 39.85
CA ALA A 115 -1.50 20.56 41.13
C ALA A 115 -2.89 21.20 40.95
N THR A 116 -3.77 20.97 41.92
CA THR A 116 -4.97 21.77 42.15
C THR A 116 -4.74 22.69 43.36
N PHE A 117 -5.53 23.76 43.47
CA PHE A 117 -5.40 24.84 44.45
C PHE A 117 -4.97 24.37 45.86
N LYS A 118 -4.03 25.12 46.48
CA LYS A 118 -3.61 24.96 47.88
C LYS A 118 -4.68 25.47 48.84
#